data_AF-A0A538L8N4-F1
#
_entry.id   AF-A0A538L8N4-F1
#
_cell.length_a   1.000
_cell.length_b   1.000
_cell.length_c   1.000
_cell.angle_alpha   90.00
_cell.angle_beta   90.00
_cell.angle_gamma   90.00
#
_symmetry.space_group_name_H-M   'P 1'
#
loop_
_entity.id
_entity.type
_entity.pdbx_description
1 polymer ?
#
loop_
_entity_poly.entity_id
_entity_poly.type
_entity_poly.pdbx_seq_one_letter_code
_entity_poly.pdbx_strand_id
1 'polypeptide(L)'
;MGEEDRRRWAVPAGQGRMGDIELSLLDPGEADDRHFLILAEHPELQQAVEDDQDEIILHGNLMNPRLHISMHEIVANQLWTDDPPEAWPTAERLMALGYERHEILHMLGSVVSGEAWRTTQHKEPFDPDRFRAGLEALPDSWEADRAEL
;
A
#
# COMPACT_ATOMS: atom_id res chain seq x y z
N MET A 1 -18.63 -6.84 0.19
CA MET A 1 -18.56 -6.43 -1.24
C MET A 1 -18.14 -7.60 -2.12
N GLY A 2 -18.38 -7.57 -3.44
CA GLY A 2 -17.97 -8.65 -4.36
C GLY A 2 -16.48 -8.60 -4.76
N GLU A 3 -15.99 -9.63 -5.47
CA GLU A 3 -14.60 -9.70 -5.97
C GLU A 3 -14.23 -8.49 -6.86
N GLU A 4 -15.13 -8.08 -7.76
CA GLU A 4 -14.93 -6.90 -8.61
C GLU A 4 -14.90 -5.59 -7.82
N ASP A 5 -15.74 -5.47 -6.79
CA ASP A 5 -15.75 -4.29 -5.91
C ASP A 5 -14.43 -4.17 -5.15
N ARG A 6 -13.93 -5.29 -4.61
CA ARG A 6 -12.62 -5.36 -3.94
C ARG A 6 -11.49 -4.95 -4.87
N ARG A 7 -11.43 -5.50 -6.08
CA ARG A 7 -10.40 -5.17 -7.07
C ARG A 7 -10.44 -3.69 -7.46
N ARG A 8 -11.63 -3.15 -7.73
CA ARG A 8 -11.82 -1.74 -8.04
C ARG A 8 -11.46 -0.82 -6.88
N TRP A 9 -11.66 -1.28 -5.64
CA TRP A 9 -11.25 -0.55 -4.45
C TRP A 9 -9.73 -0.57 -4.26
N ALA A 10 -9.10 -1.74 -4.44
CA ALA A 10 -7.66 -1.91 -4.28
C ALA A 10 -6.88 -1.00 -5.23
N VAL A 11 -7.19 -1.09 -6.53
CA VAL A 11 -6.60 -0.23 -7.55
C VAL A 11 -7.71 0.32 -8.45
N PRO A 12 -8.16 1.56 -8.19
CA PRO A 12 -9.17 2.19 -9.03
C PRO A 12 -8.60 2.51 -10.42
N ALA A 13 -9.47 2.54 -11.42
CA ALA A 13 -9.09 3.00 -12.75
C ALA A 13 -8.65 4.48 -12.69
N GLY A 14 -7.53 4.79 -13.33
CA GLY A 14 -6.98 6.12 -13.35
C GLY A 14 -7.66 7.05 -14.34
N GLN A 15 -7.51 8.36 -14.14
CA GLN A 15 -7.98 9.40 -15.05
C GLN A 15 -6.87 10.43 -15.27
N GLY A 16 -6.85 11.06 -16.44
CA GLY A 16 -5.84 12.04 -16.79
C GLY A 16 -4.56 11.41 -17.33
N ARG A 17 -3.43 12.10 -17.13
CA ARG A 17 -2.13 11.70 -17.70
C ARG A 17 -1.02 11.78 -16.66
N MET A 18 -0.09 10.84 -16.73
CA MET A 18 1.18 10.86 -16.00
C MET A 18 2.31 10.78 -17.02
N GLY A 19 3.01 11.90 -17.23
CA GLY A 19 3.93 12.05 -18.36
C GLY A 19 3.20 11.78 -19.69
N ASP A 20 3.71 10.80 -20.45
CA ASP A 20 3.12 10.37 -21.72
C ASP A 20 2.05 9.27 -21.60
N ILE A 21 1.80 8.77 -20.39
CA ILE A 21 0.86 7.69 -20.11
C ILE A 21 -0.55 8.25 -19.90
N GLU A 22 -1.54 7.74 -20.64
CA GLU A 22 -2.96 8.02 -20.42
C GLU A 22 -3.54 7.00 -19.44
N LEU A 23 -3.87 7.45 -18.22
CA LEU A 23 -4.19 6.55 -17.11
C LEU A 23 -5.50 5.78 -17.32
N SER A 24 -6.41 6.31 -18.13
CA SER A 24 -7.67 5.63 -18.48
C SER A 24 -7.49 4.44 -19.44
N LEU A 25 -6.29 4.27 -20.01
CA LEU A 25 -5.97 3.14 -20.88
C LEU A 25 -5.28 1.98 -20.14
N LEU A 26 -4.89 2.18 -18.89
CA LEU A 26 -4.24 1.17 -18.06
C LEU A 26 -5.25 0.14 -17.56
N ASP A 27 -4.87 -1.14 -17.56
CA ASP A 27 -5.62 -2.25 -17.01
C ASP A 27 -5.12 -2.57 -15.59
N PRO A 28 -5.91 -2.29 -14.52
CA PRO A 28 -5.51 -2.63 -13.16
C PRO A 28 -5.32 -4.15 -12.93
N GLY A 29 -5.78 -5.00 -13.85
CA GLY A 29 -5.49 -6.44 -13.86
C GLY A 29 -4.02 -6.78 -14.11
N GLU A 30 -3.29 -5.93 -14.83
CA GLU A 30 -1.88 -6.13 -15.17
C GLU A 30 -0.97 -5.48 -14.11
N ALA A 31 0.07 -6.21 -13.68
CA ALA A 31 0.94 -5.75 -12.59
C ALA A 31 1.71 -4.48 -12.95
N ASP A 32 2.19 -4.38 -14.19
CA ASP A 32 2.92 -3.22 -14.68
C ASP A 32 2.02 -1.98 -14.78
N ASP A 33 0.74 -2.16 -15.14
CA ASP A 33 -0.22 -1.08 -15.19
C ASP A 33 -0.64 -0.61 -13.78
N ARG A 34 -0.74 -1.54 -12.81
CA ARG A 34 -0.95 -1.19 -11.39
C ARG A 34 0.17 -0.32 -10.85
N HIS A 35 1.42 -0.56 -11.23
CA HIS A 35 2.55 0.30 -10.83
C HIS A 35 2.29 1.76 -11.19
N PHE A 36 1.91 2.02 -12.45
CA PHE A 36 1.66 3.39 -12.90
C PHE A 36 0.40 4.01 -12.26
N LEU A 37 -0.64 3.21 -12.00
CA LEU A 37 -1.84 3.69 -11.30
C LEU A 37 -1.52 4.07 -9.84
N ILE A 38 -0.74 3.26 -9.14
CA ILE A 38 -0.28 3.55 -7.77
C ILE A 38 0.62 4.78 -7.77
N LEU A 39 1.59 4.85 -8.68
CA LEU A 39 2.50 5.99 -8.79
C LEU A 39 1.76 7.30 -9.14
N ALA A 40 0.68 7.22 -9.91
CA ALA A 40 -0.18 8.38 -10.20
C ALA A 40 -0.89 8.95 -8.95
N GLU A 41 -1.16 8.12 -7.93
CA GLU A 41 -1.67 8.57 -6.63
C GLU A 41 -0.60 9.28 -5.76
N HIS A 42 0.66 9.27 -6.17
CA HIS A 42 1.81 9.82 -5.44
C HIS A 42 2.61 10.83 -6.28
N PRO A 43 2.01 11.96 -6.70
CA PRO A 43 2.68 12.94 -7.56
C PRO A 43 3.98 13.49 -6.97
N GLU A 44 4.10 13.56 -5.65
CA GLU A 44 5.31 13.98 -4.92
C GLU A 44 6.47 12.99 -5.04
N LEU A 45 6.20 11.72 -5.36
CA LEU A 45 7.23 10.67 -5.48
C LEU A 45 7.65 10.43 -6.94
N GLN A 46 6.86 10.86 -7.92
CA GLN A 46 7.08 10.57 -9.35
C GLN A 46 8.50 10.91 -9.81
N GLN A 47 8.95 12.14 -9.56
CA GLN A 47 10.29 12.57 -9.98
C GLN A 47 11.38 11.78 -9.25
N ALA A 48 11.22 11.52 -7.95
CA ALA A 48 12.22 10.81 -7.17
C ALA A 48 12.37 9.34 -7.61
N VAL A 49 11.26 8.70 -8.01
CA VAL A 49 11.26 7.35 -8.59
C VAL A 49 11.89 7.34 -9.98
N GLU A 50 11.59 8.33 -10.82
CA GLU A 50 12.18 8.49 -12.15
C GLU A 50 13.71 8.70 -12.08
N ASP A 51 14.15 9.55 -11.15
CA ASP A 51 15.56 9.88 -10.91
C ASP A 51 16.34 8.79 -10.16
N ASP A 52 15.69 7.69 -9.79
CA ASP A 52 16.26 6.59 -9.01
C ASP A 52 16.88 7.05 -7.67
N GLN A 53 16.18 7.92 -6.96
CA GLN A 53 16.61 8.43 -5.66
C GLN A 53 16.35 7.41 -4.55
N ASP A 54 17.39 7.02 -3.84
CA ASP A 54 17.29 6.08 -2.72
C ASP A 54 16.63 6.70 -1.48
N GLU A 55 16.80 8.01 -1.25
CA GLU A 55 16.32 8.69 -0.06
C GLU A 55 15.85 10.11 -0.39
N ILE A 56 14.67 10.46 0.11
CA ILE A 56 14.12 11.83 0.07
C ILE A 56 13.61 12.24 1.45
N ILE A 57 13.49 13.54 1.66
CA ILE A 57 12.79 14.09 2.83
C ILE A 57 11.37 14.47 2.40
N LEU A 58 10.38 13.77 2.91
CA LEU A 58 8.96 14.06 2.68
C LEU A 58 8.27 14.28 4.02
N HIS A 59 7.61 15.43 4.17
CA HIS A 59 6.99 15.86 5.44
C HIS A 59 7.95 15.82 6.64
N GLY A 60 9.25 16.09 6.43
CA GLY A 60 10.27 16.09 7.49
C GLY A 60 10.84 14.71 7.84
N ASN A 61 10.39 13.64 7.20
CA ASN A 61 10.87 12.28 7.42
C ASN A 61 11.71 11.80 6.25
N LEU A 62 12.85 11.16 6.55
CA LEU A 62 13.67 10.47 5.56
C LEU A 62 12.96 9.17 5.15
N MET A 63 12.76 8.97 3.84
CA MET A 63 12.12 7.77 3.31
C MET A 63 12.67 7.39 1.93
N ASN A 64 12.55 6.10 1.58
CA ASN A 64 12.89 5.62 0.24
C ASN A 64 11.61 5.61 -0.62
N PRO A 65 11.56 6.39 -1.72
CA PRO A 65 10.36 6.55 -2.53
C PRO A 65 9.97 5.26 -3.26
N ARG A 66 10.96 4.48 -3.74
CA ARG A 66 10.69 3.19 -4.41
C ARG A 66 10.11 2.18 -3.44
N LEU A 67 10.68 2.11 -2.23
CA LEU A 67 10.18 1.24 -1.17
C LEU A 67 8.74 1.58 -0.78
N HIS A 68 8.40 2.87 -0.69
CA HIS A 68 7.03 3.31 -0.44
C HIS A 68 6.06 2.79 -1.49
N ILE A 69 6.37 2.99 -2.78
CA ILE A 69 5.56 2.48 -3.88
C ILE A 69 5.45 0.95 -3.85
N SER A 70 6.55 0.24 -3.58
CA SER A 70 6.55 -1.22 -3.44
C SER A 70 5.65 -1.71 -2.30
N MET A 71 5.56 -0.99 -1.18
CA MET A 71 4.64 -1.36 -0.08
C MET A 71 3.18 -1.21 -0.52
N HIS A 72 2.85 -0.13 -1.24
CA HIS A 72 1.52 0.02 -1.85
C HIS A 72 1.21 -1.10 -2.85
N GLU A 73 2.17 -1.48 -3.70
CA GLU A 73 2.01 -2.58 -4.66
C GLU A 73 1.77 -3.92 -3.97
N ILE A 74 2.50 -4.23 -2.89
CA ILE A 74 2.28 -5.46 -2.13
C ILE A 74 0.85 -5.48 -1.58
N VAL A 75 0.41 -4.41 -0.90
CA VAL A 75 -0.94 -4.32 -0.34
C VAL A 75 -2.00 -4.40 -1.45
N ALA A 76 -1.81 -3.68 -2.55
CA ALA A 76 -2.71 -3.70 -3.70
C ALA A 76 -2.82 -5.11 -4.28
N ASN A 77 -1.71 -5.83 -4.40
CA ASN A 77 -1.69 -7.22 -4.87
C ASN A 77 -2.44 -8.14 -3.90
N GLN A 78 -2.18 -8.04 -2.59
CA GLN A 78 -2.88 -8.84 -1.57
C GLN A 78 -4.40 -8.67 -1.66
N LEU A 79 -4.85 -7.43 -1.77
CA LEU A 79 -6.26 -7.10 -1.95
C LEU A 79 -6.78 -7.54 -3.32
N TRP A 80 -5.98 -7.46 -4.38
CA TRP A 80 -6.40 -7.88 -5.71
C TRP A 80 -6.66 -9.39 -5.77
N THR A 81 -5.77 -10.17 -5.18
CA THR A 81 -5.77 -11.64 -5.21
C THR A 81 -6.51 -12.31 -4.06
N ASP A 82 -6.94 -11.55 -3.04
CA ASP A 82 -7.49 -12.09 -1.78
C ASP A 82 -6.50 -12.92 -0.96
N ASP A 83 -5.22 -12.58 -1.04
CA ASP A 83 -4.15 -13.36 -0.41
C ASP A 83 -3.19 -12.43 0.33
N PRO A 84 -3.23 -12.37 1.67
CA PRO A 84 -4.01 -13.24 2.55
C PRO A 84 -5.50 -12.83 2.61
N PRO A 85 -6.42 -13.79 2.86
CA PRO A 85 -7.87 -13.54 2.87
C PRO A 85 -8.31 -12.61 4.01
N GLU A 86 -7.46 -12.35 5.00
CA GLU A 86 -7.71 -11.42 6.11
C GLU A 86 -7.52 -9.94 5.72
N ALA A 87 -6.82 -9.64 4.61
CA ALA A 87 -6.53 -8.27 4.20
C ALA A 87 -7.81 -7.49 3.85
N TRP A 88 -8.71 -8.10 3.06
CA TRP A 88 -9.94 -7.43 2.65
C TRP A 88 -10.95 -7.19 3.79
N PRO A 89 -11.25 -8.18 4.65
CA PRO A 89 -12.05 -7.94 5.85
C PRO A 89 -11.48 -6.85 6.76
N THR A 90 -10.14 -6.74 6.84
CA THR A 90 -9.48 -5.68 7.59
C THR A 90 -9.74 -4.30 6.96
N ALA A 91 -9.62 -4.18 5.64
CA ALA A 91 -9.99 -2.96 4.93
C ALA A 91 -11.48 -2.59 5.10
N GLU A 92 -12.38 -3.57 4.99
CA GLU A 92 -13.83 -3.36 5.23
C GLU A 92 -14.11 -2.86 6.64
N ARG A 93 -13.45 -3.44 7.66
CA ARG A 93 -13.54 -2.99 9.05
C ARG A 93 -13.06 -1.54 9.20
N LEU A 94 -11.91 -1.18 8.62
CA LEU A 94 -11.36 0.18 8.72
C LEU A 94 -12.22 1.21 7.96
N MET A 95 -12.78 0.85 6.81
CA MET A 95 -13.78 1.69 6.12
C MET A 95 -15.01 1.94 6.98
N ALA A 96 -15.51 0.90 7.67
CA ALA A 96 -16.66 1.04 8.57
C ALA A 96 -16.38 1.95 9.77
N LEU A 97 -15.10 2.11 10.15
CA LEU A 97 -14.65 3.07 11.17
C LEU A 97 -14.47 4.50 10.62
N GLY A 98 -14.52 4.68 9.30
CA GLY A 98 -14.48 6.00 8.64
C GLY A 98 -13.11 6.43 8.12
N TYR A 99 -12.12 5.53 8.07
CA TYR A 99 -10.83 5.85 7.46
C TYR A 99 -10.91 5.92 5.93
N GLU A 100 -10.16 6.85 5.35
CA GLU A 100 -10.06 7.01 3.91
C GLU A 100 -9.23 5.90 3.28
N ARG A 101 -9.54 5.52 2.03
CA ARG A 101 -8.88 4.40 1.32
C ARG A 101 -7.36 4.47 1.39
N HIS A 102 -6.77 5.64 1.10
CA HIS A 102 -5.32 5.78 1.04
C HIS A 102 -4.68 5.65 2.44
N GLU A 103 -5.38 6.06 3.51
CA GLU A 103 -4.94 5.82 4.88
C GLU A 103 -5.04 4.33 5.25
N ILE A 104 -6.09 3.65 4.81
CA ILE A 104 -6.23 2.19 4.99
C ILE A 104 -5.09 1.44 4.29
N LEU A 105 -4.71 1.86 3.07
CA LEU A 105 -3.57 1.27 2.37
C LEU A 105 -2.26 1.47 3.14
N HIS A 106 -2.05 2.64 3.77
CA HIS A 106 -0.90 2.86 4.65
C HIS A 106 -0.95 2.01 5.92
N MET A 107 -2.12 1.83 6.54
CA MET A 107 -2.29 0.95 7.70
C MET A 107 -1.96 -0.51 7.37
N LEU A 108 -2.47 -1.03 6.25
CA LEU A 108 -2.10 -2.38 5.79
C LEU A 108 -0.59 -2.44 5.45
N GLY A 109 -0.06 -1.38 4.83
CA GLY A 109 1.35 -1.25 4.49
C GLY A 109 2.28 -1.22 5.71
N SER A 110 1.82 -0.72 6.87
CA SER A 110 2.63 -0.75 8.11
C SER A 110 2.83 -2.18 8.60
N VAL A 111 1.80 -3.04 8.48
CA VAL A 111 1.90 -4.46 8.84
C VAL A 111 2.82 -5.20 7.87
N VAL A 112 2.69 -4.94 6.56
CA VAL A 112 3.59 -5.50 5.53
C VAL A 112 5.04 -5.07 5.77
N SER A 113 5.28 -3.78 6.01
CA SER A 113 6.64 -3.27 6.22
C SER A 113 7.27 -3.80 7.51
N GLY A 114 6.47 -4.00 8.58
CA GLY A 114 6.92 -4.66 9.80
C GLY A 114 7.42 -6.09 9.57
N GLU A 115 6.70 -6.89 8.78
CA GLU A 115 7.14 -8.24 8.40
C GLU A 115 8.38 -8.20 7.49
N ALA A 116 8.37 -7.33 6.48
CA ALA A 116 9.51 -7.17 5.57
C ALA A 116 10.78 -6.77 6.32
N TRP A 117 10.67 -5.87 7.31
CA TRP A 117 11.79 -5.47 8.17
C TRP A 117 12.34 -6.67 8.95
N ARG A 118 11.47 -7.48 9.58
CA ARG A 118 11.91 -8.67 10.33
C ARG A 118 12.62 -9.68 9.45
N THR A 119 12.08 -9.95 8.27
CA THR A 119 12.71 -10.89 7.34
C THR A 119 14.03 -10.38 6.78
N THR A 120 14.13 -9.08 6.46
CA THR A 120 15.34 -8.52 5.86
C THR A 120 16.43 -8.27 6.89
N GLN A 121 16.10 -7.69 8.06
CA GLN A 121 17.05 -7.27 9.09
C GLN A 121 17.31 -8.35 10.13
N HIS A 122 16.28 -9.02 10.62
CA HIS A 122 16.41 -10.05 11.66
C HIS A 122 16.57 -11.47 11.10
N LYS A 123 16.42 -11.65 9.78
CA LYS A 123 16.46 -12.96 9.09
C LYS A 123 15.42 -13.94 9.64
N GLU A 124 14.35 -13.41 10.22
CA GLU A 124 13.21 -14.20 10.68
C GLU A 124 12.34 -14.57 9.48
N PRO A 125 11.89 -15.83 9.35
CA PRO A 125 10.94 -16.18 8.30
C PRO A 125 9.64 -15.39 8.48
N PHE A 126 8.94 -15.15 7.36
CA PHE A 126 7.58 -14.62 7.39
C PHE A 126 6.70 -15.52 8.28
N ASP A 127 5.91 -14.87 9.13
CA ASP A 127 5.03 -15.54 10.09
C ASP A 127 3.58 -15.13 9.82
N PRO A 128 2.77 -16.03 9.23
CA PRO A 128 1.38 -15.73 8.90
C PRO A 128 0.52 -15.37 10.12
N ASP A 129 0.78 -15.97 11.28
CA ASP A 129 -0.01 -15.71 12.48
C ASP A 129 0.33 -14.33 13.07
N ARG A 130 1.61 -13.93 12.99
CA ARG A 130 2.03 -12.57 13.35
C ARG A 130 1.47 -11.52 12.38
N PHE A 131 1.48 -11.79 11.08
CA PHE A 131 0.88 -10.90 10.09
C PHE A 131 -0.62 -10.73 10.35
N ARG A 132 -1.35 -11.83 10.60
CA ARG A 132 -2.77 -11.80 10.99
C ARG A 132 -2.99 -10.97 12.25
N ALA A 133 -2.20 -11.20 13.31
CA ALA A 133 -2.30 -10.42 14.54
C ALA A 133 -2.04 -8.93 14.32
N GLY A 134 -1.11 -8.58 13.42
CA GLY A 134 -0.84 -7.21 13.02
C GLY A 134 -2.05 -6.56 12.32
N LEU A 135 -2.70 -7.27 11.41
CA LEU A 135 -3.93 -6.80 10.77
C LEU A 135 -5.06 -6.60 11.80
N GLU A 136 -5.24 -7.55 12.73
CA GLU A 136 -6.26 -7.48 13.78
C GLU A 136 -6.08 -6.27 14.69
N ALA A 137 -4.82 -5.89 14.99
CA ALA A 137 -4.46 -4.78 15.85
C ALA A 137 -4.72 -3.38 15.25
N LEU A 138 -5.02 -3.28 13.95
CA LEU A 138 -5.43 -2.01 13.34
C LEU A 138 -6.86 -1.61 13.77
N PRO A 139 -7.15 -0.32 13.99
CA PRO A 139 -6.26 0.83 13.80
C PRO A 139 -5.39 1.18 15.02
N ASP A 140 -5.62 0.56 16.18
CA ASP A 140 -5.00 0.98 17.45
C ASP A 140 -3.46 1.02 17.38
N SER A 141 -2.83 0.03 16.72
CA SER A 141 -1.37 0.04 16.52
C SER A 141 -0.88 1.22 15.68
N TRP A 142 -1.62 1.57 14.62
CA TRP A 142 -1.31 2.72 13.76
C TRP A 142 -1.44 4.05 14.50
N GLU A 143 -2.48 4.19 15.31
CA GLU A 143 -2.72 5.42 16.08
C GLU A 143 -1.68 5.59 17.20
N ALA A 144 -1.27 4.50 17.84
CA ALA A 144 -0.20 4.52 18.83
C ALA A 144 1.13 4.98 18.20
N ASP A 145 1.53 4.40 17.06
CA ASP A 145 2.76 4.78 16.37
C ASP A 145 2.76 6.26 15.97
N ARG A 146 1.62 6.80 15.52
CA ARG A 146 1.48 8.22 15.18
C ARG A 146 1.55 9.17 16.37
N ALA A 147 1.19 8.71 17.57
CA ALA A 147 1.26 9.53 18.78
C ALA A 147 2.68 9.66 19.35
N GLU A 148 3.61 8.81 18.88
CA GLU A 148 5.02 8.81 19.28
C GLU A 148 5.92 9.68 18.36
N LEU A 149 5.37 10.24 17.27
CA LEU A 149 6.01 11.18 16.34
C LEU A 149 5.68 12.64 16.66
#